data_AF-A0A8C5S8R3-F1
#
_entry.id   AF-A0A8C5S8R3-F1
#
_cell.length_a   1.000
_cell.length_b   1.000
_cell.length_c   1.000
_cell.angle_alpha   90.00
_cell.angle_beta   90.00
_cell.angle_gamma   90.00
#
_symmetry.space_group_name_H-M   'P 1'
#
loop_
_entity.id
_entity.type
_entity.pdbx_description
1 polymer ?
#
loop_
_entity_poly.entity_id
_entity_poly.type
_entity_poly.pdbx_seq_one_letter_code
_entity_poly.pdbx_strand_id
1 'polypeptide(L)'
;LSPSLTSPSFFPSSFPSFLPLLHTISFSSFLPSFLLCLSEKPVALQFIDWLLRGISQVMFVNNPLSGIILLIGFLVQSPWLTLMCCTGVIVSTLTAVILSQERSAIAAGLHGYNGVLVGMLMAVFSDKCEYYWWLLLPVILMSMTCPIFTSALSSLFSKWDLPVFTLPFNLALSLFLGATGHYNSFFPTMLIEPTTSLPNNSWSDFQVSMVR
;
A
#
# COMPACT_ATOMS: atom_id res chain seq x y z
N LEU A 1 -11.15 -72.66 4.93
CA LEU A 1 -9.91 -71.90 5.19
C LEU A 1 -9.97 -70.63 4.36
N SER A 2 -10.65 -69.65 4.93
CA SER A 2 -10.99 -68.33 4.38
C SER A 2 -9.98 -67.30 4.86
N PRO A 3 -9.34 -66.52 3.98
CA PRO A 3 -8.57 -65.36 4.41
C PRO A 3 -9.43 -64.10 4.37
N SER A 4 -9.54 -63.47 5.54
CA SER A 4 -10.10 -62.15 5.80
C SER A 4 -9.35 -61.06 5.06
N LEU A 5 -10.01 -60.38 4.11
CA LEU A 5 -9.51 -59.15 3.50
C LEU A 5 -10.06 -57.95 4.27
N THR A 6 -9.18 -57.38 5.09
CA THR A 6 -9.30 -56.07 5.73
C THR A 6 -9.26 -54.96 4.68
N SER A 7 -10.07 -53.94 4.89
CA SER A 7 -10.19 -52.73 4.08
C SER A 7 -8.91 -51.88 4.06
N PRO A 8 -8.74 -51.05 3.02
CA PRO A 8 -8.13 -49.74 3.22
C PRO A 8 -9.04 -48.63 2.68
N SER A 9 -9.70 -47.93 3.60
CA SER A 9 -10.21 -46.58 3.40
C SER A 9 -9.03 -45.62 3.32
N PHE A 10 -8.68 -45.17 2.11
CA PHE A 10 -7.72 -44.08 1.89
C PHE A 10 -8.44 -42.87 1.30
N PHE A 11 -9.12 -42.12 2.16
CA PHE A 11 -9.35 -40.70 1.96
C PHE A 11 -8.13 -39.95 2.54
N PRO A 12 -7.38 -39.15 1.78
CA PRO A 12 -6.53 -38.14 2.37
C PRO A 12 -7.40 -36.97 2.83
N SER A 13 -7.90 -37.07 4.06
CA SER A 13 -8.41 -35.94 4.83
C SER A 13 -7.22 -35.12 5.33
N SER A 14 -6.92 -33.97 4.71
CA SER A 14 -6.20 -32.83 5.29
C SER A 14 -6.06 -31.70 4.26
N PHE A 15 -7.16 -31.00 3.95
CA PHE A 15 -7.03 -29.62 3.49
C PHE A 15 -6.57 -28.79 4.69
N PRO A 16 -5.52 -27.95 4.59
CA PRO A 16 -5.30 -26.93 5.60
C PRO A 16 -6.46 -25.94 5.49
N SER A 17 -7.34 -26.01 6.48
CA SER A 17 -8.44 -25.09 6.69
C SER A 17 -7.92 -23.65 6.71
N PHE A 18 -8.35 -22.85 5.73
CA PHE A 18 -8.13 -21.41 5.61
C PHE A 18 -8.88 -20.58 6.67
N LEU A 19 -9.06 -21.13 7.87
CA LEU A 19 -9.67 -20.46 9.02
C LEU A 19 -8.77 -20.77 10.23
N PRO A 20 -7.88 -19.83 10.59
CA PRO A 20 -8.29 -18.87 11.63
C PRO A 20 -7.66 -17.49 11.40
N LEU A 21 -8.21 -16.68 10.48
CA LEU A 21 -7.80 -15.28 10.33
C LEU A 21 -8.73 -14.27 11.03
N LEU A 22 -9.78 -14.74 11.71
CA LEU A 22 -10.81 -13.88 12.30
C LEU A 22 -10.88 -13.91 13.84
N HIS A 23 -10.02 -14.68 14.52
CA HIS A 23 -10.08 -14.83 15.99
C HIS A 23 -8.92 -14.21 16.76
N THR A 24 -8.05 -13.43 16.11
CA THR A 24 -6.83 -12.88 16.73
C THR A 24 -6.75 -11.35 16.65
N ILE A 25 -7.88 -10.66 16.56
CA ILE A 25 -7.93 -9.21 16.84
C ILE A 25 -8.40 -9.04 18.28
N SER A 26 -7.61 -9.55 19.23
CA SER A 26 -7.81 -9.21 20.64
C SER A 26 -7.05 -7.91 20.92
N PHE A 27 -7.79 -6.86 21.24
CA PHE A 27 -7.25 -5.57 21.68
C PHE A 27 -6.29 -5.70 22.89
N SER A 28 -6.36 -6.82 23.63
CA SER A 28 -5.47 -7.15 24.74
C SER A 28 -4.01 -7.44 24.30
N SER A 29 -3.80 -8.05 23.13
CA SER A 29 -2.47 -8.33 22.57
C SER A 29 -1.82 -7.12 21.87
N PHE A 30 -2.58 -6.06 21.63
CA PHE A 30 -2.08 -4.81 21.04
C PHE A 30 -1.06 -4.10 21.95
N LEU A 31 -1.36 -4.06 23.26
CA LEU A 31 -0.52 -3.37 24.24
C LEU A 31 0.85 -4.05 24.42
N PRO A 32 0.98 -5.34 24.76
CA PRO A 32 2.29 -5.96 25.00
C PRO A 32 3.18 -6.01 23.73
N SER A 33 2.57 -6.18 22.54
CA SER A 33 3.30 -6.03 21.28
C SER A 33 3.79 -4.59 21.12
N PHE A 34 2.94 -3.58 21.29
CA PHE A 34 3.41 -2.19 21.28
C PHE A 34 4.50 -1.92 22.34
N LEU A 35 4.37 -2.50 23.53
CA LEU A 35 5.25 -2.26 24.68
C LEU A 35 6.63 -2.94 24.60
N LEU A 36 6.78 -4.07 23.89
CA LEU A 36 8.09 -4.72 23.69
C LEU A 36 9.02 -3.94 22.74
N CYS A 37 8.51 -2.89 22.07
CA CYS A 37 9.28 -2.02 21.18
C CYS A 37 10.07 -0.93 21.93
N LEU A 38 9.95 -0.86 23.25
CA LEU A 38 10.02 0.38 24.03
C LEU A 38 11.30 0.62 24.85
N SER A 39 12.50 0.25 24.37
CA SER A 39 13.63 0.34 25.31
C SER A 39 14.22 1.76 25.50
N GLU A 40 14.13 2.72 24.56
CA GLU A 40 15.02 3.91 24.68
C GLU A 40 14.48 5.29 24.16
N LYS A 41 13.31 5.42 23.52
CA LYS A 41 12.80 6.71 22.96
C LYS A 41 11.31 6.94 23.19
N PRO A 42 10.82 8.20 23.28
CA PRO A 42 9.39 8.47 23.40
C PRO A 42 8.65 7.90 22.19
N VAL A 43 7.58 7.17 22.46
CA VAL A 43 6.80 6.35 21.51
C VAL A 43 6.44 7.11 20.23
N ALA A 44 6.02 8.36 20.39
CA ALA A 44 5.63 9.22 19.27
C ALA A 44 6.81 9.47 18.29
N LEU A 45 8.03 9.66 18.80
CA LEU A 45 9.20 9.88 17.94
C LEU A 45 9.59 8.61 17.18
N GLN A 46 9.42 7.43 17.78
CA GLN A 46 9.66 6.16 17.08
C GLN A 46 8.64 5.95 15.96
N PHE A 47 7.37 6.21 16.25
CA PHE A 47 6.32 6.10 15.23
C PHE A 47 6.57 7.09 14.08
N ILE A 48 6.91 8.34 14.37
CA ILE A 48 7.27 9.34 13.35
C ILE A 48 8.48 8.87 12.53
N ASP A 49 9.51 8.30 13.16
CA ASP A 49 10.66 7.73 12.45
C ASP A 49 10.24 6.63 11.46
N TRP A 50 9.33 5.72 11.87
CA TRP A 50 8.80 4.68 10.99
C TRP A 50 8.00 5.25 9.82
N LEU A 51 7.20 6.29 10.05
CA LEU A 51 6.45 6.96 8.98
C LEU A 51 7.38 7.65 7.98
N LEU A 52 8.38 8.39 8.47
CA LEU A 52 9.36 9.08 7.61
C LEU A 52 10.20 8.08 6.80
N ARG A 53 10.61 6.95 7.41
CA ARG A 53 11.25 5.84 6.68
C ARG A 53 10.29 5.22 5.67
N GLY A 54 9.01 5.07 6.01
CA GLY A 54 7.99 4.61 5.08
C GLY A 54 7.86 5.51 3.84
N ILE A 55 7.94 6.83 4.02
CA ILE A 55 7.96 7.79 2.90
C ILE A 55 9.23 7.64 2.06
N SER A 56 10.41 7.53 2.68
CA SER A 56 11.67 7.38 1.94
C SER A 56 11.82 6.04 1.21
N GLN A 57 11.15 4.98 1.71
CA GLN A 57 11.17 3.65 1.10
C GLN A 57 10.50 3.60 -0.28
N VAL A 58 9.71 4.60 -0.65
CA VAL A 58 9.21 4.76 -2.03
C VAL A 58 10.35 4.81 -3.04
N MET A 59 11.50 5.36 -2.64
CA MET A 59 12.73 5.43 -3.44
C MET A 59 13.78 4.41 -2.98
N PHE A 60 13.37 3.37 -2.24
CA PHE A 60 14.24 2.35 -1.63
C PHE A 60 15.27 2.92 -0.65
N VAL A 61 14.99 4.06 -0.03
CA VAL A 61 15.86 4.70 0.96
C VAL A 61 15.33 4.43 2.37
N ASN A 62 16.19 3.97 3.27
CA ASN A 62 15.87 3.75 4.68
C ASN A 62 16.46 4.87 5.57
N ASN A 63 16.06 6.12 5.32
CA ASN A 63 16.55 7.30 6.05
C ASN A 63 15.40 8.30 6.29
N PRO A 64 15.06 8.61 7.56
CA PRO A 64 13.97 9.53 7.88
C PRO A 64 14.19 10.96 7.34
N LEU A 65 15.44 11.42 7.20
CA LEU A 65 15.74 12.73 6.61
C LEU A 65 15.33 12.80 5.14
N SER A 66 15.56 11.72 4.39
CA SER A 66 15.08 11.61 3.01
C SER A 66 13.55 11.62 2.96
N GLY A 67 12.89 11.03 3.97
CA GLY A 67 11.44 11.10 4.12
C GLY A 67 10.93 12.53 4.31
N ILE A 68 11.61 13.34 5.11
CA ILE A 68 11.29 14.77 5.30
C ILE A 68 11.44 15.53 3.98
N ILE A 69 12.53 15.30 3.24
CA ILE A 69 12.77 15.96 1.95
C ILE A 69 11.65 15.61 0.95
N LEU A 70 11.27 14.34 0.85
CA LEU A 70 10.16 13.90 0.00
C LEU A 70 8.82 14.50 0.45
N LEU A 71 8.56 14.54 1.75
CA LEU A 71 7.34 15.13 2.29
C LEU A 71 7.23 16.63 1.96
N ILE A 72 8.32 17.38 2.05
CA ILE A 72 8.38 18.78 1.60
C ILE A 72 8.12 18.87 0.09
N GLY A 73 8.72 17.98 -0.70
CA GLY A 73 8.48 17.91 -2.15
C GLY A 73 7.00 17.70 -2.49
N PHE A 74 6.33 16.76 -1.81
CA PHE A 74 4.89 16.56 -1.98
C PHE A 74 4.08 17.77 -1.52
N LEU A 75 4.49 18.44 -0.45
CA LEU A 75 3.79 19.62 0.07
C LEU A 75 3.85 20.79 -0.90
N VAL A 76 5.01 20.97 -1.56
CA VAL A 76 5.19 21.95 -2.64
C VAL A 76 4.34 21.59 -3.86
N GLN A 77 4.20 20.29 -4.17
CA GLN A 77 3.37 19.84 -5.29
C GLN A 77 1.87 20.08 -5.05
N SER A 78 1.33 19.61 -3.93
CA SER A 78 -0.05 19.86 -3.50
C SER A 78 -0.21 19.46 -2.02
N PRO A 79 -0.71 20.36 -1.15
CA PRO A 79 -1.03 20.01 0.23
C PRO A 79 -2.06 18.88 0.33
N TRP A 80 -2.98 18.76 -0.63
CA TRP A 80 -3.97 17.70 -0.67
C TRP A 80 -3.34 16.33 -0.94
N LEU A 81 -2.45 16.25 -1.94
CA LEU A 81 -1.67 15.05 -2.23
C LEU A 81 -0.86 14.59 -1.01
N THR A 82 -0.24 15.55 -0.32
CA THR A 82 0.55 15.31 0.89
C THR A 82 -0.30 14.76 2.02
N LEU A 83 -1.51 15.30 2.22
CA LEU A 83 -2.44 14.79 3.20
C LEU A 83 -2.80 13.34 2.91
N MET A 84 -3.09 13.00 1.65
CA MET A 84 -3.42 11.63 1.24
C MET A 84 -2.24 10.67 1.40
N CYS A 85 -1.02 11.12 1.05
CA CYS A 85 0.23 10.41 1.35
C CYS A 85 0.35 10.09 2.84
N CYS A 86 0.19 11.11 3.70
CA CYS A 86 0.27 10.98 5.16
C CYS A 86 -0.80 10.03 5.71
N THR A 87 -2.04 10.14 5.23
CA THR A 87 -3.11 9.20 5.61
C THR A 87 -2.72 7.77 5.23
N GLY A 88 -2.24 7.56 4.00
CA GLY A 88 -1.87 6.23 3.52
C GLY A 88 -0.74 5.59 4.34
N VAL A 89 0.34 6.32 4.61
CA VAL A 89 1.45 5.78 5.42
C VAL A 89 1.04 5.50 6.85
N ILE A 90 0.28 6.40 7.50
CA ILE A 90 -0.18 6.22 8.89
C ILE A 90 -1.05 4.98 8.99
N VAL A 91 -2.03 4.84 8.09
CA VAL A 91 -2.98 3.73 8.11
C VAL A 91 -2.28 2.42 7.80
N SER A 92 -1.40 2.39 6.81
CA SER A 92 -0.68 1.16 6.43
C SER A 92 0.26 0.69 7.53
N THR A 93 1.05 1.61 8.12
CA THR A 93 1.94 1.29 9.25
C THR A 93 1.15 0.85 10.48
N LEU A 94 0.04 1.52 10.82
CA LEU A 94 -0.81 1.13 11.95
C LEU A 94 -1.44 -0.25 11.72
N THR A 95 -1.89 -0.53 10.50
CA THR A 95 -2.45 -1.84 10.14
C THR A 95 -1.40 -2.95 10.27
N ALA A 96 -0.15 -2.69 9.87
CA ALA A 96 0.94 -3.64 10.06
C ALA A 96 1.22 -3.93 11.54
N VAL A 97 1.15 -2.92 12.40
CA VAL A 97 1.25 -3.09 13.87
C VAL A 97 0.09 -3.93 14.40
N ILE A 98 -1.14 -3.65 13.98
CA ILE A 98 -2.34 -4.41 14.39
C ILE A 98 -2.25 -5.88 13.96
N LEU A 99 -1.77 -6.12 12.73
CA LEU A 99 -1.55 -7.46 12.19
C LEU A 99 -0.28 -8.13 12.73
N SER A 100 0.37 -7.53 13.75
CA SER A 100 1.58 -8.06 14.39
C SER A 100 2.66 -8.47 13.38
N GLN A 101 2.84 -7.65 12.34
CA GLN A 101 3.89 -7.88 11.34
C GLN A 101 5.28 -7.74 11.95
N GLU A 102 6.28 -8.20 11.21
CA GLU A 102 7.67 -8.23 11.63
C GLU A 102 8.17 -6.81 11.96
N ARG A 103 8.69 -6.63 13.18
CA ARG A 103 8.97 -5.29 13.72
C ARG A 103 10.12 -4.59 13.02
N SER A 104 11.15 -5.32 12.61
CA SER A 104 12.29 -4.69 11.93
C SER A 104 11.86 -4.17 10.55
N ALA A 105 10.97 -4.88 9.84
CA ALA A 105 10.33 -4.41 8.62
C ALA A 105 9.44 -3.17 8.85
N ILE A 106 8.65 -3.14 9.92
CA ILE A 106 7.86 -1.95 10.29
C ILE A 106 8.81 -0.78 10.58
N ALA A 107 9.85 -0.99 11.40
CA ALA A 107 10.80 0.04 11.77
C ALA A 107 11.64 0.54 10.59
N ALA A 108 11.89 -0.31 9.59
CA ALA A 108 12.54 0.06 8.34
C ALA A 108 11.58 0.74 7.33
N GLY A 109 10.30 0.90 7.65
CA GLY A 109 9.29 1.54 6.80
C GLY A 109 8.74 0.65 5.68
N LEU A 110 9.04 -0.64 5.66
CA LEU A 110 8.67 -1.57 4.57
C LEU A 110 7.17 -1.81 4.46
N HIS A 111 6.41 -1.57 5.54
CA HIS A 111 4.95 -1.64 5.51
C HIS A 111 4.27 -0.28 5.29
N GLY A 112 5.02 0.82 5.17
CA GLY A 112 4.48 2.17 4.99
C GLY A 112 4.43 2.64 3.54
N TYR A 113 5.46 2.34 2.74
CA TYR A 113 5.64 2.95 1.40
C TYR A 113 4.55 2.57 0.39
N ASN A 114 4.00 1.35 0.47
CA ASN A 114 2.88 0.97 -0.38
C ASN A 114 1.63 1.82 -0.05
N GLY A 115 1.39 2.14 1.23
CA GLY A 115 0.33 3.06 1.65
C GLY A 115 0.56 4.49 1.15
N VAL A 116 1.80 4.98 1.18
CA VAL A 116 2.18 6.29 0.61
C VAL A 116 1.73 6.39 -0.85
N LEU A 117 2.09 5.39 -1.66
CA LEU A 117 1.76 5.34 -3.08
C LEU A 117 0.26 5.24 -3.33
N VAL A 118 -0.45 4.41 -2.55
CA VAL A 118 -1.92 4.30 -2.62
C VAL A 118 -2.57 5.66 -2.37
N GLY A 119 -2.23 6.34 -1.27
CA GLY A 119 -2.81 7.64 -0.95
C GLY A 119 -2.56 8.68 -2.04
N MET A 120 -1.32 8.80 -2.50
CA MET A 120 -0.98 9.76 -3.56
C MET A 120 -1.70 9.46 -4.87
N LEU A 121 -1.63 8.23 -5.38
CA LEU A 121 -2.19 7.96 -6.70
C LEU A 121 -3.71 7.90 -6.71
N MET A 122 -4.36 7.55 -5.60
CA MET A 122 -5.82 7.70 -5.49
C MET A 122 -6.25 9.17 -5.56
N ALA A 123 -5.45 10.09 -5.03
CA ALA A 123 -5.68 11.52 -5.17
C ALA A 123 -5.45 12.00 -6.62
N VAL A 124 -4.37 11.53 -7.27
CA VAL A 124 -4.02 11.89 -8.65
C VAL A 124 -5.07 11.38 -9.65
N PHE A 125 -5.56 10.16 -9.47
CA PHE A 125 -6.53 9.55 -10.39
C PHE A 125 -7.98 9.89 -10.07
N SER A 126 -8.26 10.70 -9.06
CA SER A 126 -9.62 11.16 -8.79
C SER A 126 -10.02 12.26 -9.78
N ASP A 127 -11.20 12.14 -10.37
CA ASP A 127 -11.79 13.17 -11.24
C ASP A 127 -12.51 14.27 -10.42
N LYS A 128 -12.53 14.16 -9.09
CA LYS A 128 -13.08 15.18 -8.20
C LYS A 128 -12.05 16.26 -7.91
N CYS A 129 -12.53 17.46 -7.53
CA CYS A 129 -11.67 18.55 -7.10
C CYS A 129 -10.79 18.17 -5.90
N GLU A 130 -9.68 18.91 -5.73
CA GLU A 130 -8.90 18.87 -4.50
C GLU A 130 -9.80 19.11 -3.28
N TYR A 131 -9.44 18.49 -2.15
CA TYR A 131 -10.20 18.55 -0.89
C TYR A 131 -11.57 17.84 -0.89
N TYR A 132 -11.80 16.88 -1.79
CA TYR A 132 -12.92 15.95 -1.68
C TYR A 132 -12.72 14.97 -0.51
N TRP A 133 -13.10 15.38 0.70
CA TRP A 133 -12.88 14.64 1.96
C TRP A 133 -13.39 13.20 1.99
N TRP A 134 -14.44 12.89 1.23
CA TRP A 134 -14.94 11.53 1.09
C TRP A 134 -13.88 10.56 0.52
N LEU A 135 -12.90 11.05 -0.24
CA LEU A 135 -11.79 10.25 -0.77
C LEU A 135 -10.91 9.64 0.33
N LEU A 136 -10.91 10.20 1.54
CA LEU A 136 -10.19 9.60 2.67
C LEU A 136 -10.69 8.20 2.99
N LEU A 137 -12.00 7.93 2.85
CA LEU A 137 -12.58 6.64 3.17
C LEU A 137 -11.98 5.51 2.32
N PRO A 138 -12.00 5.57 0.97
CA PRO A 138 -11.36 4.53 0.18
C PRO A 138 -9.84 4.54 0.32
N VAL A 139 -9.19 5.69 0.55
CA VAL A 139 -7.73 5.74 0.82
C VAL A 139 -7.37 4.94 2.07
N ILE A 140 -8.13 5.12 3.17
CA ILE A 140 -7.95 4.37 4.41
C ILE A 140 -8.14 2.87 4.12
N LEU A 141 -9.25 2.48 3.49
CA LEU A 141 -9.55 1.07 3.20
C LEU A 141 -8.47 0.42 2.35
N MET A 142 -8.05 1.04 1.25
CA MET A 142 -7.02 0.48 0.37
C MET A 142 -5.64 0.46 1.04
N SER A 143 -5.31 1.45 1.87
CA SER A 143 -4.04 1.46 2.62
C SER A 143 -3.98 0.35 3.68
N MET A 144 -5.12 -0.04 4.27
CA MET A 144 -5.23 -1.20 5.17
C MET A 144 -4.98 -2.52 4.44
N THR A 145 -5.31 -2.62 3.15
CA THR A 145 -5.03 -3.85 2.37
C THR A 145 -3.55 -4.05 2.04
N CYS A 146 -2.74 -2.98 2.06
CA CYS A 146 -1.34 -3.05 1.66
C CYS A 146 -0.50 -4.01 2.52
N PRO A 147 -0.55 -4.01 3.87
CA PRO A 147 0.18 -5.00 4.67
C PRO A 147 -0.33 -6.43 4.47
N ILE A 148 -1.63 -6.60 4.18
CA ILE A 148 -2.22 -7.91 3.88
C ILE A 148 -1.64 -8.47 2.58
N PHE A 149 -1.64 -7.68 1.50
CA PHE A 149 -1.01 -8.06 0.23
C PHE A 149 0.49 -8.23 0.37
N THR A 150 1.16 -7.40 1.16
CA THR A 150 2.58 -7.56 1.47
C THR A 150 2.85 -8.93 2.10
N SER A 151 2.08 -9.31 3.13
CA SER A 151 2.24 -10.60 3.79
C SER A 151 1.97 -11.80 2.86
N ALA A 152 0.90 -11.70 2.06
CA ALA A 152 0.55 -12.73 1.08
C ALA A 152 1.63 -12.89 -0.01
N LEU A 153 2.08 -11.79 -0.61
CA LEU A 153 3.11 -11.80 -1.65
C LEU A 153 4.47 -12.21 -1.11
N SER A 154 4.85 -11.77 0.10
CA SER A 154 6.08 -12.21 0.76
C SER A 154 6.10 -13.73 0.95
N SER A 155 4.95 -14.35 1.26
CA SER A 155 4.84 -15.80 1.40
C SER A 155 5.01 -16.55 0.07
N LEU A 156 4.65 -15.92 -1.05
CA LEU A 156 4.86 -16.48 -2.38
C LEU A 156 6.30 -16.29 -2.86
N PHE A 157 6.85 -15.11 -2.64
CA PHE A 157 8.17 -14.71 -3.14
C PHE A 157 9.35 -15.17 -2.28
N SER A 158 9.11 -15.54 -1.02
CA SER A 158 10.13 -16.12 -0.14
C SER A 158 10.77 -17.39 -0.73
N LYS A 159 10.08 -18.10 -1.64
CA LYS A 159 10.65 -19.26 -2.35
C LYS A 159 11.77 -18.89 -3.33
N TRP A 160 11.84 -17.63 -3.75
CA TRP A 160 12.79 -17.12 -4.73
C TRP A 160 13.66 -15.99 -4.17
N ASP A 161 13.60 -15.72 -2.86
CA ASP A 161 14.29 -14.60 -2.20
C ASP A 161 14.03 -13.23 -2.84
N LEU A 162 12.83 -13.05 -3.42
CA LEU A 162 12.45 -11.81 -4.09
C LEU A 162 11.70 -10.86 -3.14
N PRO A 163 12.02 -9.55 -3.17
CA PRO A 163 11.23 -8.56 -2.45
C PRO A 163 9.89 -8.30 -3.16
N VAL A 164 8.87 -7.89 -2.40
CA VAL A 164 7.53 -7.63 -2.94
C VAL A 164 7.43 -6.36 -3.78
N PHE A 165 8.42 -5.45 -3.67
CA PHE A 165 8.41 -4.13 -4.30
C PHE A 165 7.04 -3.42 -4.15
N THR A 166 6.64 -2.65 -5.15
CA THR A 166 5.39 -1.89 -5.17
C THR A 166 4.18 -2.71 -5.64
N LEU A 167 4.26 -4.05 -5.68
CA LEU A 167 3.15 -4.91 -6.09
C LEU A 167 1.91 -4.78 -5.18
N PRO A 168 2.03 -4.72 -3.83
CA PRO A 168 0.88 -4.48 -2.97
C PRO A 168 0.11 -3.20 -3.35
N PHE A 169 0.85 -2.11 -3.59
CA PHE A 169 0.28 -0.85 -4.06
C PHE A 169 -0.41 -1.00 -5.44
N ASN A 170 0.26 -1.62 -6.42
CA ASN A 170 -0.30 -1.75 -7.77
C ASN A 170 -1.58 -2.59 -7.77
N LEU A 171 -1.63 -3.67 -6.98
CA LEU A 171 -2.83 -4.49 -6.83
C LEU A 171 -3.97 -3.71 -6.15
N ALA A 172 -3.67 -2.99 -5.07
CA ALA A 172 -4.65 -2.18 -4.36
C ALA A 172 -5.20 -1.05 -5.26
N LEU A 173 -4.33 -0.31 -5.94
CA LEU A 173 -4.74 0.76 -6.84
C LEU A 173 -5.56 0.23 -8.02
N SER A 174 -5.10 -0.85 -8.67
CA SER A 174 -5.81 -1.44 -9.81
C SER A 174 -7.19 -1.96 -9.40
N LEU A 175 -7.30 -2.58 -8.23
CA LEU A 175 -8.57 -3.03 -7.69
C LEU A 175 -9.51 -1.86 -7.42
N PHE A 176 -9.01 -0.78 -6.83
CA PHE A 176 -9.81 0.43 -6.59
C PHE A 176 -10.29 1.05 -7.90
N LEU A 177 -9.37 1.33 -8.83
CA LEU A 177 -9.70 1.94 -10.12
C LEU A 177 -10.64 1.07 -10.96
N GLY A 178 -10.47 -0.26 -10.91
CA GLY A 178 -11.36 -1.21 -11.58
C GLY A 178 -12.74 -1.33 -10.93
N ALA A 179 -12.83 -1.16 -9.61
CA ALA A 179 -14.10 -1.22 -8.88
C ALA A 179 -14.93 0.06 -8.97
N THR A 180 -14.27 1.23 -9.00
CA THR A 180 -14.97 2.51 -9.14
C THR A 180 -15.15 2.87 -10.62
N GLY A 181 -14.06 3.00 -11.36
CA GLY A 181 -14.06 3.49 -12.74
C GLY A 181 -14.56 4.93 -12.87
N HIS A 182 -14.61 5.40 -14.11
CA HIS A 182 -14.99 6.80 -14.40
C HIS A 182 -16.47 7.10 -14.05
N TYR A 183 -17.36 6.13 -14.28
CA TYR A 183 -18.80 6.33 -14.13
C TYR A 183 -19.32 6.19 -12.69
N ASN A 184 -18.44 6.08 -11.69
CA ASN A 184 -18.86 6.01 -10.29
C ASN A 184 -19.39 7.36 -9.80
N SER A 185 -20.59 7.39 -9.23
CA SER A 185 -21.18 8.63 -8.73
C SER A 185 -20.39 9.28 -7.58
N PHE A 186 -19.77 8.47 -6.71
CA PHE A 186 -19.08 8.95 -5.51
C PHE A 186 -17.58 9.15 -5.75
N PHE A 187 -16.92 8.17 -6.36
CA PHE A 187 -15.47 8.15 -6.56
C PHE A 187 -15.10 7.99 -8.05
N PRO A 188 -15.51 8.92 -8.93
CA PRO A 188 -15.16 8.87 -10.35
C PRO A 188 -13.64 9.01 -10.52
N THR A 189 -13.09 8.19 -11.41
CA THR A 189 -11.67 8.22 -11.77
C THR A 189 -11.44 8.93 -13.10
N MET A 190 -10.26 9.51 -13.28
CA MET A 190 -9.87 10.19 -14.52
C MET A 190 -9.91 9.20 -15.70
N LEU A 191 -10.50 9.62 -16.83
CA LEU A 191 -10.46 8.85 -18.07
C LEU A 191 -9.07 8.92 -18.68
N ILE A 192 -8.43 7.76 -18.84
CA ILE A 192 -7.19 7.63 -19.63
C ILE A 192 -7.61 7.29 -21.05
N GLU A 193 -7.80 8.31 -21.89
CA GLU A 193 -8.07 8.09 -23.30
C GLU A 193 -6.76 7.73 -24.03
N PRO A 194 -6.75 6.67 -24.86
CA PRO A 194 -5.61 6.40 -25.73
C PRO A 194 -5.44 7.60 -26.68
N THR A 195 -4.21 8.10 -26.80
CA THR A 195 -3.89 9.17 -27.77
C THR A 195 -4.08 8.61 -29.18
N THR A 196 -5.28 8.81 -29.73
CA THR A 196 -5.69 8.29 -31.04
C THR A 196 -5.25 9.20 -32.19
N SER A 197 -4.67 10.37 -31.89
CA SER A 197 -4.05 11.25 -32.86
C SER A 197 -2.53 11.13 -32.80
N LEU A 198 -1.91 10.86 -33.96
CA LEU A 198 -0.51 11.23 -34.16
C LEU A 198 -0.39 12.74 -33.88
N PRO A 199 0.57 13.21 -33.07
CA PRO A 199 0.82 14.65 -32.97
C PRO A 199 1.05 15.16 -34.39
N ASN A 200 0.23 16.10 -34.85
CA ASN A 200 0.37 16.70 -36.17
C ASN A 200 1.63 17.57 -36.17
N ASN A 201 2.79 16.93 -36.28
CA ASN A 201 4.09 17.57 -36.46
C ASN A 201 4.23 17.99 -37.93
N SER A 202 3.37 18.91 -38.37
CA SER A 202 3.67 19.75 -39.51
C SER A 202 4.90 20.58 -39.15
N TRP A 203 6.01 20.33 -39.85
CA TRP A 203 7.32 20.98 -39.71
C TRP A 203 7.30 22.53 -39.70
N SER A 204 6.14 23.14 -39.99
CA SER A 204 5.87 24.57 -39.84
C SER A 204 5.96 25.08 -38.39
N ASP A 205 5.58 24.28 -37.39
CA ASP A 205 5.51 24.77 -36.00
C ASP A 205 6.89 24.88 -35.34
N PHE A 206 7.86 24.09 -35.81
CA PHE A 206 9.27 24.16 -35.37
C PHE A 206 9.99 25.40 -35.89
N GLN A 207 9.55 26.01 -37.00
CA GLN A 207 10.16 27.23 -37.52
C GLN A 207 9.72 28.49 -36.76
N VAL A 208 8.53 28.48 -36.14
CA VAL A 208 8.00 29.64 -35.41
C VAL A 208 8.65 29.83 -34.04
N SER A 209 9.18 28.76 -33.41
CA SER A 209 9.81 28.84 -32.09
C SER A 209 11.29 29.23 -32.10
N MET A 210 12.00 29.12 -33.24
CA MET A 210 13.42 29.51 -33.35
C MET A 210 13.66 30.95 -33.81
N VAL A 211 12.60 31.73 -34.08
CA VAL A 211 12.69 33.12 -34.55
C VAL A 211 12.07 34.12 -33.55
N ARG A 212 11.93 33.74 -32.28
CA ARG A 212 11.53 34.67 -31.21
C ARG A 212 12.53 34.67 -30.06
#